data_AF-A0A832ZR32-F1
#
_entry.id   AF-A0A832ZR32-F1
#
_cell.length_a   1.000
_cell.length_b   1.000
_cell.length_c   1.000
_cell.angle_alpha   90.00
_cell.angle_beta   90.00
_cell.angle_gamma   90.00
#
_symmetry.space_group_name_H-M   'P 1'
#
loop_
_entity.id
_entity.type
_entity.pdbx_description
1 polymer ?
#
loop_
_entity_poly.entity_id
_entity_poly.type
_entity_poly.pdbx_seq_one_letter_code
_entity_poly.pdbx_strand_id
1 'polypeptide(L)'
;MDGMEGDGKSRFFLVKTVGGEEESVARITELRIKSSEGKIKVKSIIIPPGMKGTLIVEAERYSDVFNAFEGIKNFKRILPGLVQLNEIKNIVTQEKVEELNVGDIVEIIAGPFKGMKAKVVNIREKDEVVIHLSDASASPIPIVISKDYLRKA
;
A
#
# COMPACT_ATOMS: atom_id res chain seq x y z
N MET A 1 11.18 31.91 10.16
CA MET A 1 10.06 31.09 9.66
C MET A 1 10.28 30.96 8.17
N ASP A 2 11.02 29.93 7.76
CA ASP A 2 11.44 29.77 6.37
C ASP A 2 10.24 29.45 5.48
N GLY A 3 9.85 30.45 4.68
CA GLY A 3 8.94 30.27 3.56
C GLY A 3 9.63 29.38 2.52
N MET A 4 9.30 28.09 2.51
CA MET A 4 9.70 27.20 1.43
C MET A 4 8.84 27.48 0.19
N GLU A 5 9.26 28.45 -0.64
CA GLU A 5 8.85 28.56 -2.03
C GLU A 5 9.16 27.23 -2.75
N GLY A 6 8.13 26.62 -3.35
CA GLY A 6 8.26 25.36 -4.07
C GLY A 6 8.76 25.59 -5.50
N ASP A 7 9.86 24.94 -5.85
CA ASP A 7 10.52 24.85 -7.17
C ASP A 7 9.67 24.13 -8.25
N GLY A 8 8.33 24.20 -8.18
CA GLY A 8 7.42 23.42 -9.03
C GLY A 8 7.51 21.89 -8.86
N LYS A 9 8.40 21.40 -7.99
CA LYS A 9 8.58 19.97 -7.71
C LYS A 9 7.45 19.44 -6.84
N SER A 10 6.83 18.34 -7.28
CA SER A 10 5.87 17.58 -6.48
C SER A 10 6.51 17.12 -5.16
N ARG A 11 5.80 17.35 -4.06
CA ARG A 11 6.15 16.91 -2.71
C ARG A 11 5.03 16.01 -2.19
N PHE A 12 5.37 15.05 -1.35
CA PHE A 12 4.41 14.13 -0.76
C PHE A 12 4.31 14.36 0.75
N PHE A 13 3.10 14.59 1.22
CA PHE A 13 2.78 14.91 2.61
C PHE A 13 2.00 13.76 3.23
N LEU A 14 2.27 13.47 4.51
CA LEU A 14 1.50 12.49 5.26
C LEU A 14 0.38 13.17 6.05
N VAL A 15 -0.85 12.76 5.81
CA VAL A 15 -2.05 13.31 6.46
C VAL A 15 -2.66 12.25 7.37
N LYS A 16 -2.89 12.57 8.65
CA LYS A 16 -3.54 11.68 9.62
C LYS A 16 -5.04 11.94 9.68
N THR A 17 -5.80 10.85 9.69
CA THR A 17 -7.25 10.82 9.85
C THR A 17 -7.66 9.94 11.03
N VAL A 18 -8.97 9.86 11.31
CA VAL A 18 -9.53 8.75 12.10
C VAL A 18 -9.39 7.45 11.30
N GLY A 19 -8.99 6.37 11.97
CA GLY A 19 -8.78 5.09 11.29
C GLY A 19 -10.10 4.48 10.81
N GLY A 20 -10.15 4.08 9.54
CA GLY A 20 -11.37 3.63 8.86
C GLY A 20 -12.16 4.74 8.17
N GLU A 21 -11.70 6.00 8.25
CA GLU A 21 -12.35 7.16 7.63
C GLU A 21 -11.55 7.74 6.45
N GLU A 22 -10.51 7.04 6.00
CA GLU A 22 -9.56 7.50 4.97
C GLU A 22 -10.29 7.81 3.66
N GLU A 23 -11.15 6.91 3.20
CA GLU A 23 -11.93 7.06 1.96
C GLU A 23 -12.94 8.21 2.04
N SER A 24 -13.65 8.30 3.16
CA SER A 24 -14.60 9.38 3.44
C SER A 24 -13.91 10.76 3.41
N VAL A 25 -12.79 10.89 4.13
CA VAL A 25 -12.00 12.12 4.15
C VAL A 25 -11.43 12.43 2.76
N ALA A 26 -10.88 11.44 2.06
CA ALA A 26 -10.35 11.63 0.71
C ALA A 26 -11.42 12.12 -0.28
N ARG A 27 -12.63 11.55 -0.23
CA ARG A 27 -13.75 11.92 -1.10
C ARG A 27 -14.25 13.34 -0.84
N ILE A 28 -14.40 13.74 0.43
CA ILE A 28 -14.79 15.11 0.79
C ILE A 28 -13.72 16.10 0.33
N THR A 29 -12.45 15.74 0.51
CA THR A 29 -11.30 16.56 0.08
C THR A 29 -11.29 16.72 -1.44
N GLU A 30 -11.50 15.64 -2.20
CA GLU A 30 -11.59 15.67 -3.66
C GLU A 30 -12.69 16.64 -4.14
N LEU A 31 -13.88 16.56 -3.55
CA LEU A 31 -14.99 17.46 -3.88
C LEU A 31 -14.61 18.92 -3.61
N ARG A 32 -13.97 19.22 -2.47
CA ARG A 32 -13.50 20.57 -2.14
C ARG A 32 -12.46 21.08 -3.14
N ILE A 33 -11.50 20.24 -3.53
CA ILE A 33 -10.47 20.60 -4.52
C ILE A 33 -11.14 20.96 -5.86
N LYS A 34 -12.07 20.13 -6.34
CA LYS A 34 -12.82 20.38 -7.58
C LYS A 34 -13.63 21.68 -7.53
N SER A 35 -14.27 21.96 -6.41
CA SER A 35 -15.05 23.20 -6.20
C SER A 35 -14.20 24.44 -5.93
N SER A 36 -12.88 24.31 -5.81
CA SER A 36 -11.98 25.43 -5.49
C SER A 36 -11.65 26.32 -6.68
N GLU A 37 -12.11 25.98 -7.89
CA GLU A 37 -11.79 26.70 -9.15
C GLU A 37 -10.27 26.86 -9.36
N GLY A 38 -9.49 25.83 -8.99
CA GLY A 38 -8.03 25.82 -9.14
C GLY A 38 -7.27 26.55 -8.04
N LYS A 39 -7.94 27.04 -6.99
CA LYS A 39 -7.29 27.69 -5.83
C LYS A 39 -6.51 26.71 -4.96
N ILE A 40 -6.93 25.45 -4.89
CA ILE A 40 -6.26 24.40 -4.12
C ILE A 40 -5.49 23.49 -5.08
N LYS A 41 -4.15 23.47 -4.99
CA LYS A 41 -3.28 22.74 -5.92
C LYS A 41 -2.77 21.41 -5.36
N VAL A 42 -3.71 20.51 -5.06
CA VAL A 42 -3.42 19.10 -4.75
C VAL A 42 -3.48 18.28 -6.05
N LYS A 43 -2.43 17.50 -6.31
CA LYS A 43 -2.28 16.70 -7.54
C LYS A 43 -2.87 15.30 -7.38
N SER A 44 -2.64 14.65 -6.23
CA SER A 44 -3.15 13.31 -5.95
C SER A 44 -3.34 13.08 -4.44
N ILE A 45 -4.28 12.19 -4.12
CA ILE A 45 -4.49 11.65 -2.76
C ILE A 45 -4.42 10.13 -2.89
N ILE A 46 -3.52 9.51 -2.14
CA ILE A 46 -3.33 8.07 -2.09
C ILE A 46 -3.80 7.61 -0.71
N ILE A 47 -4.60 6.55 -0.70
CA ILE A 47 -4.92 5.79 0.51
C ILE A 47 -3.89 4.65 0.56
N PRO A 48 -2.78 4.80 1.30
CA PRO A 48 -1.76 3.77 1.38
C PRO A 48 -2.36 2.51 2.00
N PRO A 49 -2.14 1.36 1.37
CA PRO A 49 -2.84 0.17 1.77
C PRO A 49 -2.11 -0.41 3.01
N GLY A 50 -2.86 -0.99 3.95
CA GLY A 50 -2.35 -1.43 5.26
C GLY A 50 -2.03 -0.31 6.27
N MET A 51 -2.13 0.97 5.88
CA MET A 51 -1.77 2.12 6.74
C MET A 51 -2.99 2.85 7.30
N LYS A 52 -3.66 2.23 8.29
CA LYS A 52 -4.86 2.80 8.93
C LYS A 52 -4.65 4.23 9.48
N GLY A 53 -5.62 5.08 9.22
CA GLY A 53 -5.76 6.47 9.61
C GLY A 53 -4.79 7.40 8.87
N THR A 54 -4.40 7.07 7.64
CA THR A 54 -3.33 7.77 6.92
C THR A 54 -3.69 7.98 5.46
N LEU A 55 -3.33 9.14 4.93
CA LEU A 55 -3.35 9.49 3.52
C LEU A 55 -1.97 10.02 3.12
N ILE A 56 -1.57 9.77 1.88
CA ILE A 56 -0.39 10.41 1.25
C ILE A 56 -0.92 11.40 0.21
N VAL A 57 -0.50 12.65 0.30
CA VAL A 57 -1.03 13.73 -0.53
C VAL A 57 0.10 14.36 -1.33
N GLU A 58 -0.06 14.42 -2.65
CA GLU A 58 0.89 15.06 -3.54
C GLU A 58 0.48 16.52 -3.79
N ALA A 59 1.36 17.46 -3.47
CA ALA A 59 1.15 18.88 -3.74
C ALA A 59 2.49 19.61 -3.90
N GLU A 60 2.46 20.82 -4.44
CA GLU A 60 3.66 21.66 -4.49
C GLU A 60 3.92 22.38 -3.17
N ARG A 61 2.90 22.67 -2.36
CA ARG A 61 3.04 23.45 -1.11
C ARG A 61 2.24 22.84 0.02
N TYR A 62 2.75 23.01 1.24
CA TYR A 62 2.04 22.63 2.46
C TYR A 62 0.69 23.34 2.58
N SER A 63 0.63 24.62 2.18
CA SER A 63 -0.60 25.42 2.20
C SER A 63 -1.72 24.80 1.36
N ASP A 64 -1.40 24.19 0.21
CA ASP A 64 -2.39 23.53 -0.63
C ASP A 64 -2.99 22.31 0.08
N VAL A 65 -2.16 21.52 0.75
CA VAL A 65 -2.62 20.38 1.57
C VAL A 65 -3.42 20.88 2.78
N PHE A 66 -2.94 21.90 3.48
CA PHE A 66 -3.65 22.45 4.63
C PHE A 66 -5.05 22.95 4.26
N ASN A 67 -5.15 23.79 3.22
CA ASN A 67 -6.42 24.32 2.72
C ASN A 67 -7.35 23.22 2.21
N ALA A 68 -6.80 22.14 1.64
CA ALA A 68 -7.59 20.98 1.20
C ALA A 68 -8.26 20.27 2.39
N PHE A 69 -7.57 20.07 3.51
CA PHE A 69 -8.03 19.22 4.61
C PHE A 69 -8.62 19.96 5.82
N GLU A 70 -8.31 21.23 6.01
CA GLU A 70 -8.73 21.98 7.19
C GLU A 70 -10.27 21.99 7.37
N GLY A 71 -10.74 21.73 8.59
CA GLY A 71 -12.17 21.70 8.91
C GLY A 71 -12.94 20.50 8.33
N ILE A 72 -12.29 19.55 7.64
CA ILE A 72 -12.92 18.29 7.26
C ILE A 72 -13.10 17.43 8.52
N LYS A 73 -14.31 16.88 8.72
CA LYS A 73 -14.57 15.93 9.81
C LYS A 73 -13.62 14.74 9.69
N ASN A 74 -13.10 14.25 10.82
CA ASN A 74 -12.16 13.12 10.91
C ASN A 74 -10.74 13.37 10.35
N PHE A 75 -10.43 14.56 9.84
CA PHE A 75 -9.05 15.02 9.68
C PHE A 75 -8.44 15.30 11.07
N LYS A 76 -7.17 14.92 11.27
CA LYS A 76 -6.44 15.17 12.53
C LYS A 76 -5.33 16.19 12.37
N ARG A 77 -4.37 15.92 11.48
CA ARG A 77 -3.21 16.79 11.25
C ARG A 77 -2.41 16.33 10.03
N ILE A 78 -1.59 17.23 9.52
CA ILE A 78 -0.49 16.91 8.59
C ILE A 78 0.75 16.62 9.44
N LEU A 79 1.47 15.54 9.16
CA LEU A 79 2.72 15.25 9.86
C LEU A 79 3.88 16.10 9.32
N PRO A 80 4.85 16.47 10.17
CA PRO A 80 6.07 17.10 9.71
C PRO A 80 6.89 16.14 8.83
N GLY A 81 7.59 16.69 7.85
CA GLY A 81 8.42 15.92 6.91
C GLY A 81 7.70 15.59 5.60
N LEU A 82 8.51 15.18 4.61
CA LEU A 82 8.04 14.75 3.29
C LEU A 82 8.31 13.26 3.12
N VAL A 83 7.43 12.59 2.38
CA VAL A 83 7.63 11.18 2.00
C VAL A 83 8.38 11.13 0.68
N GLN A 84 9.40 10.27 0.56
CA GLN A 84 10.10 10.10 -0.71
C GLN A 84 9.30 9.20 -1.64
N LEU A 85 9.37 9.46 -2.96
CA LEU A 85 8.65 8.68 -3.97
C LEU A 85 8.99 7.17 -3.90
N ASN A 86 10.23 6.82 -3.57
CA ASN A 86 10.65 5.41 -3.44
C ASN A 86 9.96 4.72 -2.25
N GLU A 87 9.73 5.42 -1.14
CA GLU A 87 8.99 4.89 0.01
C GLU A 87 7.53 4.64 -0.36
N ILE A 88 6.91 5.57 -1.09
CA ILE A 88 5.52 5.44 -1.57
C ILE A 88 5.40 4.21 -2.48
N LYS A 89 6.33 4.01 -3.41
CA LYS A 89 6.34 2.82 -4.28
C LYS A 89 6.37 1.53 -3.47
N ASN A 90 7.19 1.44 -2.44
CA ASN A 90 7.25 0.27 -1.57
C ASN A 90 5.91 0.05 -0.84
N ILE A 91 5.34 1.10 -0.26
CA ILE A 91 4.05 1.05 0.46
C ILE A 91 2.91 0.58 -0.46
N VAL A 92 2.84 1.12 -1.69
CA VAL A 92 1.77 0.79 -2.64
C VAL A 92 1.97 -0.61 -3.26
N THR A 93 3.21 -1.06 -3.41
CA THR A 93 3.53 -2.36 -4.03
C THR A 93 3.45 -3.53 -3.03
N GLN A 94 3.55 -3.26 -1.72
CA GLN A 94 3.48 -4.30 -0.68
C GLN A 94 2.10 -4.99 -0.58
N GLU A 95 1.05 -4.47 -1.22
CA GLU A 95 -0.31 -5.03 -1.19
C GLU A 95 -0.72 -5.85 -2.42
N LYS A 96 0.19 -6.71 -2.89
CA LYS A 96 -0.23 -7.97 -3.52
C LYS A 96 0.45 -9.14 -2.83
N VAL A 97 0.05 -9.40 -1.59
CA VAL A 97 -0.01 -10.81 -1.18
C VAL A 97 -1.15 -11.38 -2.01
N GLU A 98 -0.84 -11.87 -3.21
CA GLU A 98 -1.83 -12.61 -3.99
C GLU A 98 -2.46 -13.65 -3.07
N GLU A 99 -3.78 -13.63 -2.97
CA GLU A 99 -4.51 -14.64 -2.22
C GLU A 99 -4.20 -15.99 -2.87
N LEU A 100 -3.31 -16.75 -2.23
CA LEU A 100 -3.08 -18.13 -2.56
C LEU A 100 -4.36 -18.89 -2.24
N ASN A 101 -4.77 -19.74 -3.17
CA ASN A 101 -5.90 -20.65 -3.02
C ASN A 101 -5.40 -22.08 -3.09
N VAL A 102 -6.12 -23.00 -2.44
CA VAL A 102 -5.87 -24.43 -2.63
C VAL A 102 -6.02 -24.77 -4.11
N GLY A 103 -5.01 -25.41 -4.67
CA GLY A 103 -4.93 -25.74 -6.10
C GLY A 103 -4.03 -24.83 -6.92
N ASP A 104 -3.64 -23.66 -6.41
CA ASP A 104 -2.75 -22.73 -7.12
C ASP A 104 -1.37 -23.36 -7.38
N ILE A 105 -0.80 -23.05 -8.54
CA ILE A 105 0.60 -23.33 -8.84
C ILE A 105 1.42 -22.13 -8.39
N VAL A 106 2.43 -22.40 -7.57
CA VAL A 106 3.30 -21.40 -6.97
C VAL A 106 4.76 -21.74 -7.27
N GLU A 107 5.59 -20.71 -7.36
CA GLU A 107 7.05 -20.81 -7.38
C GLU A 107 7.59 -20.48 -5.99
N ILE A 108 8.53 -21.28 -5.51
CA ILE A 108 9.22 -21.03 -4.25
C ILE A 108 10.36 -20.04 -4.51
N ILE A 109 10.32 -18.86 -3.87
CA ILE A 109 11.27 -17.76 -4.13
C ILE A 109 12.40 -17.66 -3.09
N ALA A 110 12.32 -18.42 -2.00
CA ALA A 110 13.29 -18.42 -0.91
C ALA A 110 13.47 -19.81 -0.25
N GLY A 111 14.56 -20.00 0.50
CA GLY A 111 14.85 -21.25 1.19
C GLY A 111 15.47 -22.35 0.30
N PRO A 112 15.62 -23.58 0.82
CA PRO A 112 16.33 -24.67 0.15
C PRO A 112 15.67 -25.16 -1.14
N PHE A 113 14.37 -24.91 -1.31
CA PHE A 113 13.58 -25.31 -2.49
C PHE A 113 13.36 -24.15 -3.49
N LYS A 114 14.13 -23.06 -3.36
CA LYS A 114 14.02 -21.89 -4.24
C LYS A 114 14.15 -22.28 -5.72
N GLY A 115 13.25 -21.76 -6.55
CA GLY A 115 13.16 -22.00 -7.99
C GLY A 115 12.27 -23.19 -8.38
N MET A 116 11.80 -23.98 -7.41
CA MET A 116 10.90 -25.10 -7.69
C MET A 116 9.44 -24.62 -7.80
N LYS A 117 8.66 -25.31 -8.64
CA LYS A 117 7.20 -25.15 -8.70
C LYS A 117 6.51 -26.15 -7.78
N ALA A 118 5.42 -25.71 -7.18
CA ALA A 118 4.62 -26.53 -6.29
C ALA A 118 3.14 -26.21 -6.44
N LYS A 119 2.28 -27.14 -6.01
CA LYS A 119 0.84 -26.94 -5.92
C LYS A 119 0.42 -26.74 -4.48
N VAL A 120 -0.37 -25.71 -4.20
CA VAL A 120 -0.94 -25.47 -2.87
C VAL A 120 -1.98 -26.54 -2.56
N VAL A 121 -1.84 -27.23 -1.43
CA VAL A 121 -2.79 -28.27 -0.98
C VAL A 121 -3.57 -27.87 0.25
N ASN A 122 -3.03 -27.01 1.09
CA ASN A 122 -3.73 -26.48 2.26
C ASN A 122 -3.13 -25.14 2.69
N ILE A 123 -3.95 -24.28 3.30
CA ILE A 123 -3.55 -22.97 3.84
C ILE A 123 -3.95 -22.96 5.31
N ARG A 124 -2.97 -22.75 6.20
CA ARG A 124 -3.18 -22.73 7.65
C ARG A 124 -3.31 -21.28 8.16
N GLU A 125 -3.91 -21.11 9.34
CA GLU A 125 -4.27 -19.79 9.91
C GLU A 125 -3.08 -18.93 10.43
N LYS A 126 -1.84 -19.16 9.98
CA LYS A 126 -0.63 -18.46 10.49
C LYS A 126 0.45 -18.25 9.43
N ASP A 127 0.06 -17.85 8.23
CA ASP A 127 0.97 -17.64 7.09
C ASP A 127 1.81 -18.88 6.73
N GLU A 128 1.34 -20.08 7.08
CA GLU A 128 1.91 -21.35 6.65
C GLU A 128 1.04 -21.96 5.54
N VAL A 129 1.69 -22.40 4.48
CA VAL A 129 1.07 -23.06 3.34
C VAL A 129 1.64 -24.46 3.20
N VAL A 130 0.78 -25.44 3.03
CA VAL A 130 1.18 -26.81 2.69
C VAL A 130 1.19 -26.94 1.17
N ILE A 131 2.33 -27.35 0.63
CA ILE A 131 2.57 -27.47 -0.82
C ILE A 131 3.04 -28.87 -1.21
N HIS A 132 2.76 -29.27 -2.44
CA HIS A 132 3.31 -30.45 -3.09
C HIS A 132 4.26 -30.00 -4.22
N LEU A 133 5.54 -30.38 -4.15
CA LEU A 133 6.49 -30.11 -5.22
C LEU A 133 6.07 -30.81 -6.51
N SER A 134 6.22 -30.14 -7.65
CA SER A 134 5.84 -30.67 -8.97
C SER A 134 6.83 -31.70 -9.54
N ASP A 135 7.53 -32.45 -8.70
CA ASP A 135 8.43 -33.52 -9.15
C ASP A 135 7.61 -34.71 -9.68
N ALA A 136 7.81 -35.03 -10.96
CA ALA A 136 7.04 -36.04 -11.70
C ALA A 136 7.46 -37.48 -11.37
N SER A 137 8.46 -37.69 -10.51
CA SER A 137 9.11 -38.99 -10.33
C SER A 137 8.71 -39.78 -9.06
N ALA A 138 7.92 -39.19 -8.15
CA ALA A 138 7.51 -39.87 -6.91
C ALA A 138 6.17 -39.34 -6.36
N SER A 139 5.58 -40.08 -5.42
CA SER A 139 4.43 -39.61 -4.63
C SER A 139 4.77 -38.26 -3.99
N PRO A 140 3.92 -37.23 -4.14
CA PRO A 140 4.24 -35.89 -3.65
C PRO A 140 4.29 -35.88 -2.12
N ILE A 141 5.40 -35.37 -1.57
CA ILE A 141 5.57 -35.18 -0.13
C ILE A 141 5.02 -33.79 0.26
N PRO A 142 4.12 -33.69 1.25
CA PRO A 142 3.65 -32.40 1.74
C PRO A 142 4.74 -31.65 2.50
N ILE A 143 5.04 -30.42 2.08
CA ILE A 143 5.99 -29.52 2.74
C ILE A 143 5.21 -28.34 3.31
N VAL A 144 5.51 -27.98 4.55
CA VAL A 144 4.99 -26.76 5.19
C VAL A 144 6.00 -25.64 4.99
N ILE A 145 5.57 -24.52 4.44
CA ILE A 145 6.42 -23.37 4.14
C ILE A 145 5.69 -22.06 4.45
N SER A 146 6.43 -21.00 4.76
CA SER A 146 5.85 -19.66 4.91
C SER A 146 5.27 -19.17 3.58
N LYS A 147 4.11 -18.51 3.64
CA LYS A 147 3.44 -17.85 2.52
C LYS A 147 4.36 -16.83 1.82
N ASP A 148 5.23 -16.18 2.57
CA ASP A 148 6.19 -15.18 2.05
C ASP A 148 7.25 -15.79 1.13
N TYR A 149 7.42 -17.12 1.15
CA TYR A 149 8.37 -17.83 0.31
C TYR A 149 7.73 -18.27 -1.01
N LEU A 150 6.46 -17.95 -1.23
CA LEU A 150 5.69 -18.38 -2.38
C LEU A 150 5.28 -17.19 -3.24
N ARG A 151 5.37 -17.37 -4.55
CA ARG A 151 4.83 -16.44 -5.55
C ARG A 151 3.92 -17.22 -6.49
N LYS A 152 2.72 -16.72 -6.79
CA LYS A 152 1.84 -17.37 -7.77
C LYS A 152 2.54 -17.37 -9.13
N ALA A 153 2.52 -18.51 -9.81
CA ALA A 153 3.17 -18.70 -11.11
C ALA A 153 2.25 -18.36 -12.28
#